data_AF-A0A829HP25-F1
#
_entry.id   AF-A0A829HP25-F1
#
_cell.length_a   1.000
_cell.length_b   1.000
_cell.length_c   1.000
_cell.angle_alpha   90.00
_cell.angle_beta   90.00
_cell.angle_gamma   90.00
#
_symmetry.space_group_name_H-M   'P 1'
#
loop_
_entity.id
_entity.type
_entity.pdbx_description
1 polymer ?
#
loop_
_entity_poly.entity_id
_entity_poly.type
_entity_poly.pdbx_seq_one_letter_code
_entity_poly.pdbx_strand_id
1 'polypeptide(L)'
;MGEDLPVTRSSFDIAALTAGITELRVAAETVRTAGIGLRCPDLSLFAITEQLWLFSARVESLVRNLRAGDQHNAQLITHGSPRTTELGSEHAETLVALDLPVISSYSPTPGHPLAARLGELRLAADMIVSIAQSLGNAAVDDMGLPMLDVGRLTDLVLDLHRDMAALLDCDPEQVVAQPADWDKL
;
A
#
# COMPACT_ATOMS: atom_id res chain seq x y z
N MET A 1 -39.17 -28.73 6.02
CA MET A 1 -38.74 -27.34 6.22
C MET A 1 -37.25 -27.39 6.50
N GLY A 2 -36.44 -27.31 5.45
CA GLY A 2 -35.01 -27.04 5.58
C GLY A 2 -34.82 -25.63 5.03
N GLU A 3 -34.61 -24.66 5.92
CA GLU A 3 -34.15 -23.35 5.50
C GLU A 3 -32.68 -23.51 5.13
N ASP A 4 -32.41 -23.54 3.82
CA ASP A 4 -31.08 -23.26 3.28
C ASP A 4 -30.75 -21.82 3.68
N LEU A 5 -30.02 -21.66 4.79
CA LEU A 5 -29.40 -20.39 5.12
C LEU A 5 -28.54 -19.97 3.93
N PRO A 6 -28.67 -18.74 3.40
CA PRO A 6 -27.82 -18.30 2.32
C PRO A 6 -26.37 -18.35 2.81
N VAL A 7 -25.53 -19.10 2.11
CA VAL A 7 -24.08 -18.98 2.22
C VAL A 7 -23.77 -17.53 1.82
N THR A 8 -23.62 -16.65 2.80
CA THR A 8 -23.12 -15.29 2.59
C THR A 8 -21.71 -15.43 2.04
N ARG A 9 -21.58 -15.31 0.72
CA ARG A 9 -20.29 -15.06 0.07
C ARG A 9 -19.74 -13.80 0.69
N SER A 10 -18.53 -13.86 1.25
CA SER A 10 -17.89 -12.65 1.72
C SER A 10 -17.68 -11.70 0.55
N SER A 11 -18.00 -10.42 0.77
CA SER A 11 -18.00 -9.38 -0.26
C SER A 11 -16.62 -8.77 -0.46
N PHE A 12 -15.54 -9.56 -0.31
CA PHE A 12 -14.19 -9.06 -0.52
C PHE A 12 -13.91 -8.94 -2.01
N ASP A 13 -13.59 -7.73 -2.46
CA ASP A 13 -13.05 -7.54 -3.80
C ASP A 13 -11.53 -7.78 -3.78
N ILE A 14 -11.15 -9.06 -3.90
CA ILE A 14 -9.74 -9.48 -3.94
C ILE A 14 -8.98 -8.77 -5.07
N ALA A 15 -9.64 -8.46 -6.19
CA ALA A 15 -9.00 -7.77 -7.31
C ALA A 15 -8.68 -6.31 -6.93
N ALA A 16 -9.64 -5.60 -6.33
CA ALA A 16 -9.43 -4.25 -5.83
C ALA A 16 -8.36 -4.19 -4.72
N LEU A 17 -8.35 -5.14 -3.79
CA LEU A 17 -7.30 -5.24 -2.76
C LEU A 17 -5.91 -5.46 -3.39
N THR A 18 -5.82 -6.33 -4.40
CA THR A 18 -4.57 -6.61 -5.11
C THR A 18 -4.06 -5.37 -5.86
N ALA A 19 -4.96 -4.65 -6.55
CA ALA A 19 -4.63 -3.39 -7.20
C ALA A 19 -4.14 -2.33 -6.18
N GLY A 20 -4.82 -2.21 -5.04
CA GLY A 20 -4.45 -1.30 -3.97
C GLY A 20 -3.05 -1.57 -3.39
N ILE A 21 -2.58 -2.83 -3.34
CA ILE A 21 -1.20 -3.15 -2.95
C ILE A 21 -0.21 -2.48 -3.91
N THR A 22 -0.43 -2.62 -5.21
CA THR A 22 0.43 -2.02 -6.25
C THR A 22 0.40 -0.51 -6.15
N GLU A 23 -0.78 0.09 -6.07
CA GLU A 23 -0.94 1.55 -5.99
C GLU A 23 -0.28 2.15 -4.74
N LEU A 24 -0.39 1.49 -3.57
CA LEU A 24 0.28 1.91 -2.33
C LEU A 24 1.80 1.95 -2.49
N ARG A 25 2.37 0.95 -3.15
CA ARG A 25 3.81 0.87 -3.38
C ARG A 25 4.28 1.91 -4.40
N VAL A 26 3.47 2.20 -5.43
CA VAL A 26 3.77 3.31 -6.36
C VAL A 26 3.73 4.63 -5.61
N ALA A 27 2.71 4.88 -4.78
CA ALA A 27 2.64 6.09 -3.97
C ALA A 27 3.85 6.21 -3.02
N ALA A 28 4.25 5.12 -2.36
CA ALA A 28 5.44 5.08 -1.50
C ALA A 28 6.71 5.44 -2.29
N GLU A 29 6.87 4.87 -3.48
CA GLU A 29 8.01 5.14 -4.35
C GLU A 29 8.02 6.59 -4.85
N THR A 30 6.86 7.16 -5.18
CA THR A 30 6.72 8.57 -5.55
C THR A 30 7.16 9.50 -4.42
N VAL A 31 6.68 9.27 -3.18
CA VAL A 31 7.11 10.06 -2.00
C VAL A 31 8.61 9.93 -1.78
N ARG A 32 9.15 8.70 -1.79
CA ARG A 32 10.58 8.42 -1.63
C ARG A 32 11.41 9.20 -2.65
N THR A 33 11.02 9.09 -3.91
CA THR A 33 11.70 9.66 -5.07
C THR A 33 11.67 11.19 -5.05
N ALA A 34 10.54 11.78 -4.68
CA ALA A 34 10.40 13.22 -4.54
C ALA A 34 11.22 13.76 -3.35
N GLY A 35 11.38 12.98 -2.28
CA GLY A 35 12.13 13.35 -1.08
C GLY A 35 13.66 13.29 -1.22
N ILE A 36 14.20 12.55 -2.19
CA ILE A 36 15.66 12.39 -2.36
C ILE A 36 16.32 13.75 -2.59
N GLY A 37 17.32 14.06 -1.74
CA GLY A 37 18.14 15.26 -1.86
C GLY A 37 17.48 16.53 -1.33
N LEU A 38 16.28 16.44 -0.74
CA LEU A 38 15.66 17.55 -0.01
C LEU A 38 16.34 17.75 1.35
N ARG A 39 16.60 19.01 1.69
CA ARG A 39 17.30 19.45 2.90
C ARG A 39 16.47 20.54 3.59
N CYS A 40 15.31 20.18 4.11
CA CYS A 40 14.51 21.03 4.99
C CYS A 40 14.36 20.26 6.32
N PRO A 41 14.49 20.92 7.48
CA PRO A 41 14.36 20.25 8.77
C PRO A 41 12.94 19.71 8.97
N ASP A 42 12.82 18.70 9.85
CA ASP A 42 11.55 18.15 10.32
C ASP A 42 10.62 17.54 9.25
N LEU A 43 11.13 17.26 8.05
CA LEU A 43 10.39 16.51 7.03
C LEU A 43 10.17 15.06 7.46
N SER A 44 8.95 14.58 7.28
CA SER A 44 8.51 13.23 7.61
C SER A 44 8.46 12.28 6.40
N LEU A 45 8.83 12.73 5.19
CA LEU A 45 8.79 11.97 3.93
C LEU A 45 9.33 10.52 4.01
N PHE A 46 10.41 10.29 4.76
CA PHE A 46 10.94 8.93 4.97
C PHE A 46 10.00 8.07 5.80
N ALA A 47 9.47 8.61 6.91
CA ALA A 47 8.50 7.93 7.74
C ALA A 47 7.20 7.68 6.96
N ILE A 48 6.71 8.65 6.19
CA ILE A 48 5.53 8.48 5.32
C ILE A 48 5.75 7.32 4.34
N THR A 49 6.92 7.30 3.68
CA THR A 49 7.30 6.22 2.76
C THR A 49 7.24 4.85 3.46
N GLU A 50 7.88 4.72 4.62
CA GLU A 50 7.86 3.46 5.40
C GLU A 50 6.45 3.04 5.79
N GLN A 51 5.60 3.99 6.21
CA GLN A 51 4.23 3.68 6.58
C GLN A 51 3.38 3.19 5.40
N LEU A 52 3.58 3.73 4.20
CA LEU A 52 2.92 3.24 2.99
C LEU A 52 3.36 1.82 2.63
N TRP A 53 4.66 1.50 2.76
CA TRP A 53 5.16 0.14 2.58
C TRP A 53 4.59 -0.85 3.61
N LEU A 54 4.54 -0.46 4.88
CA LEU A 54 3.95 -1.27 5.94
C LEU A 54 2.45 -1.48 5.70
N PHE A 55 1.73 -0.45 5.25
CA PHE A 55 0.31 -0.58 4.93
C PHE A 55 0.10 -1.53 3.75
N SER A 56 0.89 -1.41 2.68
CA SER A 56 0.89 -2.32 1.53
C SER A 56 1.10 -3.78 1.96
N ALA A 57 2.07 -4.05 2.84
CA ALA A 57 2.32 -5.39 3.36
C ALA A 57 1.15 -5.95 4.19
N ARG A 58 0.43 -5.09 4.93
CA ARG A 58 -0.78 -5.49 5.67
C ARG A 58 -1.92 -5.87 4.72
N VAL A 59 -2.15 -5.09 3.66
CA VAL A 59 -3.14 -5.42 2.62
C VAL A 59 -2.75 -6.73 1.94
N GLU A 60 -1.47 -6.92 1.64
CA GLU A 60 -0.96 -8.18 1.08
C GLU A 60 -1.24 -9.39 1.98
N SER A 61 -0.96 -9.27 3.28
CA SER A 61 -1.26 -10.31 4.26
C SER A 61 -2.76 -10.63 4.33
N LEU A 62 -3.62 -9.60 4.29
CA LEU A 62 -5.07 -9.77 4.24
C LEU A 62 -5.48 -10.58 3.00
N VAL A 63 -5.00 -10.20 1.81
CA VAL A 63 -5.33 -10.91 0.56
C VAL A 63 -4.88 -12.37 0.60
N ARG A 64 -3.68 -12.66 1.14
CA ARG A 64 -3.21 -14.04 1.30
C ARG A 64 -4.12 -14.85 2.22
N ASN A 65 -4.53 -14.27 3.36
CA ASN A 65 -5.41 -14.94 4.33
C ASN A 65 -6.78 -15.23 3.73
N LEU A 66 -7.36 -14.27 2.98
CA LEU A 66 -8.64 -14.46 2.30
C LEU A 66 -8.57 -15.60 1.27
N ARG A 67 -7.53 -15.62 0.42
CA ARG A 67 -7.34 -16.69 -0.56
C ARG A 67 -7.11 -18.06 0.07
N ALA A 68 -6.37 -18.13 1.17
CA ALA A 68 -6.16 -19.37 1.91
C ALA A 68 -7.50 -19.90 2.47
N GLY A 69 -8.35 -19.01 2.99
CA GLY A 69 -9.71 -19.33 3.42
C GLY A 69 -10.58 -19.87 2.28
N ASP A 70 -10.55 -19.23 1.11
CA ASP A 70 -11.29 -19.69 -0.08
C ASP A 70 -10.85 -21.08 -0.54
N GLN A 71 -9.53 -21.33 -0.58
CA GLN A 71 -8.98 -22.63 -0.94
C GLN A 71 -9.40 -23.72 0.05
N HIS A 72 -9.37 -23.43 1.35
CA HIS A 72 -9.80 -24.34 2.39
C HIS A 72 -11.30 -24.68 2.25
N ASN A 73 -12.15 -23.66 2.08
CA ASN A 73 -13.59 -23.85 1.90
C ASN A 73 -13.91 -24.67 0.63
N ALA A 74 -13.22 -24.42 -0.47
CA ALA A 74 -13.39 -25.19 -1.71
C ALA A 74 -13.03 -26.68 -1.52
N GLN A 75 -11.99 -26.99 -0.75
CA GLN A 75 -11.63 -28.37 -0.41
C GLN A 75 -12.69 -29.06 0.43
N LEU A 76 -13.25 -28.37 1.44
CA LEU A 76 -14.33 -28.89 2.28
C LEU A 76 -15.58 -29.22 1.46
N ILE A 77 -15.99 -28.32 0.56
CA ILE A 77 -17.16 -28.51 -0.32
C ILE A 77 -16.93 -29.69 -1.28
N THR A 78 -15.73 -29.79 -1.86
CA THR A 78 -15.44 -30.80 -2.90
C THR A 78 -15.28 -32.21 -2.31
N HIS A 79 -14.86 -32.33 -1.04
CA HIS A 79 -14.50 -33.63 -0.46
C HIS A 79 -15.39 -34.09 0.71
N GLY A 80 -16.36 -33.30 1.18
CA GLY A 80 -17.39 -33.70 2.17
C GLY A 80 -16.90 -33.94 3.61
N SER A 81 -15.59 -33.95 3.82
CA SER A 81 -14.84 -33.83 5.07
C SER A 81 -13.38 -33.63 4.65
N PRO A 82 -12.52 -33.01 5.48
CA PRO A 82 -11.10 -32.99 5.17
C PRO A 82 -10.66 -34.45 5.12
N ARG A 83 -10.39 -34.97 3.92
CA ARG A 83 -9.64 -36.21 3.78
C ARG A 83 -8.40 -35.98 4.60
N THR A 84 -8.15 -36.83 5.57
CA THR A 84 -6.90 -36.96 6.29
C THR A 84 -5.79 -37.30 5.29
N THR A 85 -5.39 -36.35 4.46
CA THR A 85 -4.04 -36.28 3.91
C THR A 85 -3.18 -35.89 5.08
N GLU A 86 -2.74 -36.92 5.79
CA GLU A 86 -1.57 -36.99 6.66
C GLU A 86 -1.39 -35.80 7.62
N LEU A 87 -1.60 -36.10 8.91
CA LEU A 87 -0.96 -35.39 10.03
C LEU A 87 0.55 -35.30 9.78
N GLY A 88 0.98 -34.24 9.10
CA GLY A 88 2.37 -33.94 8.84
C GLY A 88 2.66 -32.45 8.72
N SER A 89 1.66 -31.58 8.89
CA SER A 89 1.84 -30.14 8.69
C SER A 89 0.86 -29.26 9.47
N GLU A 90 0.65 -29.53 10.76
CA GLU A 90 -0.12 -28.64 11.65
C GLU A 90 0.41 -27.18 11.72
N HIS A 91 1.49 -26.86 11.00
CA HIS A 91 2.10 -25.53 10.90
C HIS A 91 2.59 -25.20 9.47
N ALA A 92 2.14 -25.90 8.41
CA ALA A 92 2.47 -25.42 7.06
C ALA A 92 1.64 -24.17 6.76
N GLU A 93 2.26 -23.00 6.93
CA GLU A 93 1.78 -21.77 6.32
C GLU A 93 1.41 -22.08 4.87
N THR A 94 0.12 -21.94 4.54
CA THR A 94 -0.31 -22.08 3.15
C THR A 94 0.25 -20.85 2.43
N LEU A 95 1.41 -21.03 1.80
CA LEU A 95 2.07 -19.98 1.03
C LEU A 95 1.26 -19.71 -0.24
N VAL A 96 0.24 -18.86 -0.13
CA VAL A 96 -0.49 -18.35 -1.28
C VAL A 96 0.37 -17.30 -1.95
N ALA A 97 0.97 -17.66 -3.08
CA ALA A 97 1.66 -16.69 -3.93
C ALA A 97 0.65 -15.66 -4.46
N LEU A 98 1.02 -14.38 -4.35
CA LEU A 98 0.32 -13.29 -5.03
C LEU A 98 1.16 -12.86 -6.21
N ASP A 99 0.57 -12.93 -7.40
CA ASP A 99 1.17 -12.36 -8.61
C ASP A 99 0.96 -10.85 -8.58
N LEU A 100 1.87 -10.16 -7.88
CA LEU A 100 1.89 -8.71 -7.80
C LEU A 100 2.85 -8.18 -8.86
N PRO A 101 2.44 -7.21 -9.69
CA PRO A 101 3.33 -6.63 -10.68
C PRO A 101 4.56 -6.03 -10.00
N VAL A 102 5.73 -6.30 -10.57
CA VAL A 102 6.99 -5.71 -10.13
C VAL A 102 6.93 -4.22 -10.42
N ILE A 103 7.05 -3.40 -9.37
CA ILE A 103 7.18 -1.96 -9.53
C ILE A 103 8.65 -1.71 -9.81
N SER A 104 8.95 -1.37 -11.06
CA SER A 104 10.29 -0.86 -11.39
C SER A 104 10.48 0.44 -10.63
N SER A 105 11.58 0.55 -9.87
CA SER A 105 12.00 1.82 -9.30
C SER A 105 12.15 2.83 -10.43
N TYR A 106 11.28 3.82 -10.47
CA TYR A 106 11.50 4.98 -11.30
C TYR A 106 12.71 5.71 -10.69
N SER A 107 13.86 5.67 -11.37
CA SER A 107 14.99 6.50 -10.98
C SER A 107 14.60 7.96 -11.21
N PRO A 108 14.50 8.82 -10.18
CA PRO A 108 14.31 10.24 -10.40
C PRO A 108 15.48 10.77 -11.21
N THR A 109 15.21 11.71 -12.11
CA THR A 109 16.28 12.54 -12.68
C THR A 109 16.87 13.38 -11.54
N PRO A 110 18.15 13.21 -11.18
CA PRO A 110 18.81 14.12 -10.24
C PRO A 110 18.73 15.54 -10.80
N GLY A 111 18.41 16.53 -9.96
CA GLY A 111 18.39 17.95 -10.35
C GLY A 111 17.03 18.57 -10.72
N HIS A 112 15.90 17.86 -10.57
CA HIS A 112 14.58 18.50 -10.74
C HIS A 112 14.33 19.64 -9.74
N PRO A 113 13.74 20.77 -10.17
CA PRO A 113 13.46 21.92 -9.31
C PRO A 113 12.43 21.58 -8.24
N LEU A 114 12.43 22.34 -7.13
CA LEU A 114 11.50 22.16 -6.01
C LEU A 114 10.03 22.10 -6.45
N ALA A 115 9.63 22.92 -7.43
CA ALA A 115 8.28 22.93 -7.97
C ALA A 115 7.86 21.57 -8.57
N ALA A 116 8.76 20.88 -9.27
CA ALA A 116 8.49 19.55 -9.80
C ALA A 116 8.36 18.51 -8.68
N ARG A 117 9.20 18.60 -7.64
CA ARG A 117 9.13 17.74 -6.45
C ARG A 117 7.81 17.90 -5.70
N LEU A 118 7.36 19.14 -5.51
CA LEU A 118 6.05 19.42 -4.91
C LEU A 118 4.89 18.88 -5.77
N GLY A 119 5.03 18.91 -7.10
CA GLY A 119 4.08 18.27 -8.00
C GLY A 119 3.96 16.76 -7.78
N GLU A 120 5.09 16.06 -7.64
CA GLU A 120 5.14 14.63 -7.34
C GLU A 120 4.56 14.30 -5.95
N LEU A 121 4.87 15.10 -4.93
CA LEU A 121 4.31 14.93 -3.58
C LEU A 121 2.78 15.13 -3.58
N ARG A 122 2.28 16.11 -4.34
CA ARG A 122 0.84 16.32 -4.50
C ARG A 122 0.18 15.16 -5.23
N LEU A 123 0.80 14.65 -6.29
CA LEU A 123 0.33 13.45 -6.98
C LEU A 123 0.25 12.26 -6.02
N ALA A 124 1.27 12.06 -5.19
CA ALA A 124 1.27 11.00 -4.18
C ALA A 124 0.13 11.18 -3.16
N ALA A 125 -0.14 12.40 -2.69
CA ALA A 125 -1.29 12.68 -1.81
C ALA A 125 -2.62 12.28 -2.48
N ASP A 126 -2.84 12.72 -3.73
CA ASP A 126 -4.06 12.41 -4.47
C ASP A 126 -4.23 10.90 -4.70
N MET A 127 -3.12 10.19 -4.99
CA MET A 127 -3.10 8.73 -5.07
C MET A 127 -3.51 8.09 -3.74
N ILE A 128 -2.95 8.53 -2.61
CA ILE A 128 -3.25 7.95 -1.28
C ILE A 128 -4.74 8.14 -0.93
N VAL A 129 -5.34 9.29 -1.27
CA VAL A 129 -6.78 9.53 -1.07
C VAL A 129 -7.61 8.54 -1.90
N SER A 130 -7.29 8.39 -3.19
CA SER A 130 -7.99 7.44 -4.08
C SER A 130 -7.87 6.00 -3.59
N ILE A 131 -6.67 5.60 -3.17
CA ILE A 131 -6.39 4.28 -2.61
C ILE A 131 -7.21 4.05 -1.35
N ALA A 132 -7.26 5.03 -0.43
CA ALA A 132 -8.00 4.90 0.83
C ALA A 132 -9.50 4.68 0.58
N GLN A 133 -10.08 5.38 -0.40
CA GLN A 133 -11.47 5.18 -0.80
C GLN A 133 -11.69 3.80 -1.42
N SER A 134 -10.81 3.37 -2.32
CA SER A 134 -10.88 2.06 -2.97
C SER A 134 -10.79 0.92 -1.95
N LEU A 135 -9.77 0.96 -1.09
CA LEU A 135 -9.54 -0.05 -0.05
C LEU A 135 -10.63 -0.04 1.02
N GLY A 136 -11.15 1.14 1.40
CA GLY A 136 -12.24 1.27 2.37
C GLY A 136 -13.52 0.58 1.91
N ASN A 137 -13.78 0.57 0.60
CA ASN A 137 -14.92 -0.14 0.02
C ASN A 137 -14.64 -1.64 -0.18
N ALA A 138 -13.40 -2.02 -0.46
CA ALA A 138 -13.02 -3.40 -0.77
C ALA A 138 -12.75 -4.28 0.45
N ALA A 139 -12.34 -3.68 1.58
CA ALA A 139 -11.92 -4.37 2.79
C ALA A 139 -12.99 -4.31 3.90
N VAL A 140 -14.20 -4.76 3.60
CA VAL A 140 -15.32 -4.79 4.54
C VAL A 140 -15.76 -6.23 4.77
N ASP A 141 -15.96 -6.62 6.02
CA ASP A 141 -16.44 -7.95 6.37
C ASP A 141 -17.97 -8.12 6.12
N ASP A 142 -18.48 -9.32 6.37
CA ASP A 142 -19.88 -9.68 6.14
C ASP A 142 -20.87 -8.87 7.01
N MET A 143 -20.38 -8.20 8.07
CA MET A 143 -21.16 -7.34 8.96
C MET A 143 -21.05 -5.85 8.59
N GLY A 144 -20.33 -5.52 7.52
CA GLY A 144 -20.10 -4.12 7.14
C GLY A 144 -18.96 -3.46 7.93
N LEU A 145 -18.16 -4.21 8.69
CA LEU A 145 -17.07 -3.65 9.49
C LEU A 145 -15.77 -3.55 8.67
N PRO A 146 -15.04 -2.43 8.79
CA PRO A 146 -13.78 -2.26 8.08
C PRO A 146 -12.70 -3.21 8.63
N MET A 147 -12.01 -3.89 7.72
CA MET A 147 -10.89 -4.79 8.02
C MET A 147 -9.53 -4.10 7.93
N LEU A 148 -9.49 -2.89 7.37
CA LEU A 148 -8.29 -2.06 7.25
C LEU A 148 -8.52 -0.70 7.93
N ASP A 149 -7.50 -0.22 8.63
CA ASP A 149 -7.47 1.13 9.19
C ASP A 149 -7.11 2.16 8.12
N VAL A 150 -8.03 2.39 7.17
CA VAL A 150 -7.84 3.38 6.09
C VAL A 150 -7.75 4.82 6.61
N GLY A 151 -8.19 5.10 7.85
CA GLY A 151 -8.01 6.39 8.50
C GLY A 151 -6.53 6.79 8.59
N ARG A 152 -5.65 5.80 8.80
CA ARG A 152 -4.20 6.01 8.80
C ARG A 152 -3.64 6.54 7.49
N LEU A 153 -4.24 6.20 6.34
CA LEU A 153 -3.84 6.77 5.05
C LEU A 153 -4.20 8.25 4.94
N THR A 154 -5.30 8.67 5.58
CA THR A 154 -5.69 10.08 5.66
C THR A 154 -4.70 10.89 6.50
N ASP A 155 -4.23 10.32 7.62
CA ASP A 155 -3.20 10.96 8.45
C ASP A 155 -1.89 11.17 7.66
N LEU A 156 -1.49 10.18 6.85
CA LEU A 156 -0.31 10.31 5.99
C LEU A 156 -0.46 11.42 4.94
N VAL A 157 -1.66 11.64 4.40
CA VAL A 157 -1.93 12.77 3.48
C VAL A 157 -1.77 14.11 4.21
N LEU A 158 -2.25 14.20 5.45
CA LEU A 158 -2.10 15.42 6.26
C LEU A 158 -0.63 15.70 6.59
N ASP A 159 0.15 14.68 6.92
CA ASP A 159 1.59 14.80 7.15
C ASP A 159 2.31 15.20 5.85
N LEU A 160 1.93 14.64 4.71
CA LEU A 160 2.50 15.00 3.40
C LEU A 160 2.19 16.46 3.02
N HIS A 161 0.98 16.93 3.31
CA HIS A 161 0.61 18.33 3.14
C HIS A 161 1.40 19.26 4.06
N ARG A 162 1.67 18.84 5.30
CA ARG A 162 2.52 19.60 6.24
C ARG A 162 3.96 19.69 5.73
N ASP A 163 4.52 18.59 5.25
CA ASP A 163 5.85 18.54 4.65
C ASP A 163 5.95 19.44 3.41
N MET A 164 4.93 19.43 2.54
CA MET A 164 4.89 20.32 1.37
C MET A 164 4.83 21.80 1.75
N ALA A 165 4.10 22.16 2.82
CA ALA A 165 4.09 23.52 3.33
C ALA A 165 5.45 23.92 3.89
N ALA A 166 6.09 23.05 4.70
CA ALA A 166 7.42 23.29 5.23
C ALA A 166 8.47 23.50 4.12
N LEU A 167 8.37 22.72 3.03
CA LEU A 167 9.24 22.86 1.86
C LEU A 167 9.08 24.22 1.16
N LEU A 168 7.88 24.78 1.13
CA LEU A 168 7.61 26.10 0.54
C LEU A 168 8.15 27.25 1.41
N ASP A 169 8.24 27.04 2.72
CA ASP A 169 8.75 28.02 3.68
C ASP A 169 10.30 28.01 3.78
N CYS A 170 10.95 26.93 3.37
CA CYS A 170 12.40 26.80 3.33
C CYS A 170 13.01 27.51 2.10
N ASP A 171 14.25 28.04 2.24
CA ASP A 171 14.98 28.70 1.14
C ASP A 171 15.21 27.74 -0.04
N PRO A 172 14.65 28.00 -1.24
CA PRO A 172 14.71 27.07 -2.38
C PRO A 172 16.13 26.68 -2.79
N GLU A 173 17.11 27.58 -2.61
CA GLU A 173 18.51 27.34 -2.95
C GLU A 173 19.22 26.40 -1.95
N GLN A 174 18.67 26.27 -0.74
CA GLN A 174 19.18 25.40 0.31
C GLN A 174 18.43 24.07 0.38
N VAL A 175 17.17 24.05 -0.07
CA VAL A 175 16.26 22.89 -0.01
C VAL A 175 16.67 21.79 -0.98
N VAL A 176 17.09 22.11 -2.20
CA VAL A 176 17.48 21.10 -3.18
C VAL A 176 19.00 21.04 -3.27
N ALA A 177 19.60 19.91 -2.88
CA ALA A 177 21.02 19.71 -3.10
C ALA A 177 21.35 19.85 -4.60
N GLN A 178 22.24 20.77 -4.96
CA GLN A 178 22.76 20.82 -6.33
C GLN A 178 23.37 19.45 -6.67
N PRO A 179 23.09 18.89 -7.85
CA PRO A 179 23.71 17.64 -8.27
C PRO A 179 25.23 17.82 -8.21
N ALA A 180 25.93 16.83 -7.66
CA ALA A 180 27.39 16.85 -7.63
C ALA A 180 27.90 17.03 -9.06
N ASP A 181 28.67 18.09 -9.29
CA ASP A 181 29.28 18.39 -10.57
C ASP A 181 30.47 17.43 -10.76
N TRP A 182 30.19 16.25 -11.33
CA TRP A 182 31.19 15.20 -11.54
C TRP A 182 32.32 15.64 -12.46
N ASP A 183 32.12 16.70 -13.27
CA ASP A 183 33.16 17.29 -14.11
C ASP A 183 34.17 18.15 -13.31
N LYS A 184 33.94 18.35 -12.00
CA LYS A 184 34.84 19.07 -11.08
C LYS A 184 35.54 18.18 -10.05
N LEU A 185 35.40 16.85 -10.15
CA LEU A 185 36.08 15.85 -9.31
C LEU A 185 37.26 15.23 -10.07
#